data_AF-A0A3P9AQ90-F1
#
_entry.id   AF-A0A3P9AQ90-F1
#
_cell.length_a   1.000
_cell.length_b   1.000
_cell.length_c   1.000
_cell.angle_alpha   90.00
_cell.angle_beta   90.00
_cell.angle_gamma   90.00
#
_symmetry.space_group_name_H-M   'P 1'
#
loop_
_entity.id
_entity.type
_entity.pdbx_description
1 polymer ?
#
loop_
_entity_poly.entity_id
_entity_poly.type
_entity_poly.pdbx_seq_one_letter_code
_entity_poly.pdbx_strand_id
1 'polypeptide(L)'
;MRFPAGRVSAALRSKMIEPQDCGDGDEHEATPQTVPTLPSMPRERVPLQKSSVCSRSYFMVVMVFFHVYIINVIALLFYVHYNNTPGDVLASPSREAVSGGSDHHKPHESHQQQSGSESGFQRDIYLPRLEGIRVGHVQKVSLMPGKTHEMRTLSLKPLLFEIPGFLSEEECRVVVQLAQLKGLMESQVMVPEGQEELTEQLNLSSEEIFNLLDLNQDGQLQLQEALYSLQILTHSRVLDGIWLTPENLREIYVGLKADPDGNGLLSLEEFRLLGSDAFQRFLQQRGVKSSQLVRNSRHTWLYQGQGSHQVLQDLKKRVTRLTRLPSALVDLSEPLQVVRYGQGGHYHAHHDSGPVYPETVCTHTRLAANASTPFETSCRYITVLFYLNSVEEGGETAFPVADNRTYEEVSLIQNNVDLMDTRKNCDKSNLRVKPVKGTAVFWYNYLSDGQGWVGEQDEYSLHGGCVVTRGTKWVANNWINIDPDYQRQARYQQLVSLQEGEGAEDGDEPDEDGPPSQVTDAHQEL
;
A
#
# COMPACT_ATOMS: atom_id res chain seq x y z
N MET A 1 -50.25 45.37 14.17
CA MET A 1 -51.42 44.47 14.32
C MET A 1 -50.87 43.08 14.59
N ARG A 2 -50.78 42.68 15.86
CA ARG A 2 -51.76 41.86 16.62
C ARG A 2 -51.80 40.38 16.16
N PHE A 3 -51.02 39.57 16.89
CA PHE A 3 -51.25 38.19 17.36
C PHE A 3 -52.69 37.98 17.91
N PRO A 4 -53.23 36.74 18.05
CA PRO A 4 -52.78 35.72 19.04
C PRO A 4 -52.92 34.24 18.57
N ALA A 5 -52.28 33.20 19.12
CA ALA A 5 -51.91 32.77 20.49
C ALA A 5 -53.09 32.31 21.38
N GLY A 6 -53.17 31.00 21.64
CA GLY A 6 -53.93 30.31 22.69
C GLY A 6 -53.73 28.80 22.48
N ARG A 7 -53.13 27.95 23.33
CA ARG A 7 -52.93 27.78 24.79
C ARG A 7 -54.15 27.25 25.57
N VAL A 8 -53.88 26.12 26.24
CA VAL A 8 -54.54 25.45 27.42
C VAL A 8 -55.89 24.75 27.14
N SER A 9 -56.33 23.61 27.71
CA SER A 9 -56.02 22.75 28.88
C SER A 9 -56.86 21.45 28.71
N ALA A 10 -56.35 20.22 28.88
CA ALA A 10 -56.33 19.39 30.11
C ALA A 10 -57.31 18.18 30.16
N ALA A 11 -56.73 17.07 30.64
CA ALA A 11 -57.27 16.02 31.52
C ALA A 11 -58.13 14.85 30.97
N LEU A 12 -57.57 13.64 31.08
CA LEU A 12 -58.10 12.44 31.79
C LEU A 12 -57.05 11.29 31.61
N ARG A 13 -56.22 10.93 32.61
CA ARG A 13 -56.39 9.83 33.61
C ARG A 13 -57.12 8.60 33.04
N SER A 14 -56.75 7.34 33.24
CA SER A 14 -55.77 6.63 34.09
C SER A 14 -55.92 5.14 33.70
N LYS A 15 -54.84 4.34 33.69
CA LYS A 15 -54.76 3.05 34.42
C LYS A 15 -53.46 2.31 34.08
N MET A 16 -52.62 2.19 35.10
CA MET A 16 -51.65 1.12 35.29
C MET A 16 -52.40 -0.18 35.57
N ILE A 17 -51.84 -1.32 35.14
CA ILE A 17 -52.10 -2.64 35.73
C ILE A 17 -50.73 -3.30 35.95
N GLU A 18 -50.36 -3.39 37.23
CA GLU A 18 -49.35 -4.28 37.79
C GLU A 18 -49.85 -5.75 37.80
N PRO A 19 -48.94 -6.72 37.95
CA PRO A 19 -49.30 -8.12 38.15
C PRO A 19 -49.51 -8.44 39.64
N GLN A 20 -50.60 -9.15 39.96
CA GLN A 20 -50.83 -9.76 41.27
C GLN A 20 -51.77 -10.97 41.09
N ASP A 21 -51.36 -12.19 41.44
CA ASP A 21 -51.70 -12.83 42.72
C ASP A 21 -51.28 -14.31 42.77
N CYS A 22 -50.96 -14.79 43.97
CA CYS A 22 -50.68 -16.18 44.33
C CYS A 22 -51.72 -16.69 45.36
N GLY A 23 -52.02 -17.98 45.34
CA GLY A 23 -52.63 -18.78 46.43
C GLY A 23 -52.50 -20.27 46.06
N ASP A 24 -52.22 -21.27 46.90
CA ASP A 24 -52.27 -21.54 48.36
C ASP A 24 -50.93 -22.21 48.76
N GLY A 25 -50.50 -22.44 50.00
CA GLY A 25 -51.02 -22.30 51.37
C GLY A 25 -50.04 -23.03 52.31
N ASP A 26 -49.88 -22.54 53.56
CA ASP A 26 -49.44 -23.21 54.81
C ASP A 26 -48.10 -24.02 54.83
N GLU A 27 -47.15 -23.94 55.77
CA GLU A 27 -47.21 -23.82 57.24
C GLU A 27 -45.79 -23.57 57.83
N HIS A 28 -45.74 -22.85 58.96
CA HIS A 28 -44.82 -22.89 60.13
C HIS A 28 -43.26 -22.86 60.07
N GLU A 29 -42.72 -21.71 60.53
CA GLU A 29 -41.94 -21.49 61.77
C GLU A 29 -40.40 -21.75 61.88
N ALA A 30 -39.74 -20.75 62.49
CA ALA A 30 -38.46 -20.72 63.25
C ALA A 30 -37.10 -20.54 62.53
N THR A 31 -36.52 -19.33 62.72
CA THR A 31 -35.06 -19.07 62.88
C THR A 31 -34.62 -19.52 64.29
N PRO A 32 -33.33 -19.83 64.62
CA PRO A 32 -32.15 -18.99 64.31
C PRO A 32 -30.75 -19.67 64.13
N GLN A 33 -29.84 -18.88 63.54
CA GLN A 33 -28.38 -18.74 63.79
C GLN A 33 -27.34 -19.87 63.53
N THR A 34 -26.28 -19.41 62.82
CA THR A 34 -24.82 -19.75 62.87
C THR A 34 -24.21 -20.95 62.12
N VAL A 35 -23.59 -20.64 60.96
CA VAL A 35 -22.25 -21.00 60.38
C VAL A 35 -21.69 -22.41 60.69
N PRO A 36 -21.30 -23.28 59.71
CA PRO A 36 -20.13 -23.04 58.84
C PRO A 36 -20.08 -23.74 57.44
N THR A 37 -19.14 -23.30 56.59
CA THR A 37 -18.46 -24.02 55.47
C THR A 37 -19.29 -24.81 54.44
N LEU A 38 -19.17 -24.40 53.16
CA LEU A 38 -19.67 -25.10 51.98
C LEU A 38 -18.92 -26.44 51.73
N PRO A 39 -19.64 -27.55 51.49
CA PRO A 39 -19.14 -28.65 50.67
C PRO A 39 -19.99 -28.88 49.41
N SER A 40 -19.35 -29.52 48.45
CA SER A 40 -19.76 -29.91 47.09
C SER A 40 -21.10 -30.63 46.94
N MET A 41 -21.76 -30.43 45.79
CA MET A 41 -22.87 -31.23 45.27
C MET A 41 -22.62 -31.66 43.80
N PRO A 42 -23.28 -32.73 43.29
CA PRO A 42 -22.65 -33.79 42.50
C PRO A 42 -22.88 -33.69 40.99
N ARG A 43 -21.97 -34.33 40.24
CA ARG A 43 -22.07 -34.59 38.80
C ARG A 43 -23.00 -35.77 38.53
N GLU A 44 -24.13 -35.53 37.89
CA GLU A 44 -24.84 -36.54 37.10
C GLU A 44 -24.41 -36.44 35.63
N ARG A 45 -23.93 -37.56 35.07
CA ARG A 45 -23.41 -37.68 33.71
C ARG A 45 -24.53 -38.06 32.75
N VAL A 46 -24.75 -37.24 31.73
CA VAL A 46 -25.47 -37.61 30.51
C VAL A 46 -24.57 -38.55 29.67
N PRO A 47 -25.06 -39.69 29.14
CA PRO A 47 -24.24 -40.60 28.35
C PRO A 47 -24.07 -40.06 26.92
N LEU A 48 -22.86 -39.57 26.62
CA LEU A 48 -22.38 -39.33 25.26
C LEU A 48 -22.07 -40.66 24.58
N GLN A 49 -22.84 -41.01 23.55
CA GLN A 49 -22.44 -42.03 22.57
C GLN A 49 -21.18 -41.54 21.85
N LYS A 50 -20.03 -42.16 22.17
CA LYS A 50 -18.80 -42.00 21.40
C LYS A 50 -18.93 -42.75 20.07
N SER A 51 -19.03 -42.01 18.96
CA SER A 51 -18.74 -42.56 17.64
C SER A 51 -17.23 -42.78 17.51
N SER A 52 -16.74 -43.98 17.87
CA SER A 52 -15.37 -44.39 17.56
C SER A 52 -15.30 -44.87 16.11
N VAL A 53 -15.16 -43.96 15.17
CA VAL A 53 -14.70 -44.28 13.80
C VAL A 53 -13.32 -43.67 13.63
N CYS A 54 -12.35 -44.23 14.34
CA CYS A 54 -10.95 -44.06 14.00
C CYS A 54 -10.65 -45.11 12.93
N SER A 55 -10.82 -44.75 11.66
CA SER A 55 -10.51 -45.65 10.54
C SER A 55 -9.01 -45.93 10.59
N ARG A 56 -8.68 -47.14 11.04
CA ARG A 56 -7.32 -47.70 11.10
C ARG A 56 -6.61 -47.61 9.74
N SER A 57 -7.38 -47.52 8.66
CA SER A 57 -6.93 -47.31 7.28
C SER A 57 -6.38 -45.90 7.04
N TYR A 58 -7.00 -44.85 7.59
CA TYR A 58 -6.56 -43.46 7.42
C TYR A 58 -5.21 -43.21 8.11
N PHE A 59 -5.02 -43.77 9.31
CA PHE A 59 -3.76 -43.66 10.04
C PHE A 59 -2.60 -44.37 9.32
N MET A 60 -2.85 -45.52 8.70
CA MET A 60 -1.85 -46.22 7.89
C MET A 60 -1.47 -45.41 6.65
N VAL A 61 -2.42 -44.77 5.98
CA VAL A 61 -2.16 -43.91 4.82
C VAL A 61 -1.29 -42.71 5.22
N VAL A 62 -1.63 -42.00 6.29
CA VAL A 62 -0.84 -40.85 6.77
C VAL A 62 0.56 -41.29 7.19
N MET A 63 0.71 -42.43 7.85
CA MET A 63 2.03 -42.98 8.19
C MET A 63 2.85 -43.32 6.96
N VAL A 64 2.27 -43.92 5.91
CA VAL A 64 3.00 -44.20 4.65
C VAL A 64 3.50 -42.90 4.02
N PHE A 65 2.65 -41.86 3.91
CA PHE A 65 3.07 -40.56 3.38
C PHE A 65 4.18 -39.90 4.22
N PHE A 66 4.10 -40.02 5.55
CA PHE A 66 5.13 -39.52 6.45
C PHE A 66 6.48 -40.24 6.26
N HIS A 67 6.47 -41.57 6.09
CA HIS A 67 7.70 -42.33 5.85
C HIS A 67 8.29 -42.05 4.46
N VAL A 68 7.45 -41.93 3.42
CA VAL A 68 7.90 -41.56 2.07
C VAL A 68 8.52 -40.16 2.06
N TYR A 69 7.91 -39.21 2.77
CA TYR A 69 8.46 -37.86 2.91
C TYR A 69 9.83 -37.87 3.58
N ILE A 70 9.99 -38.59 4.69
CA ILE A 70 11.28 -38.70 5.38
C ILE A 70 12.34 -39.37 4.51
N ILE A 71 12.01 -40.44 3.79
CA ILE A 71 12.94 -41.13 2.89
C ILE A 71 13.39 -40.19 1.77
N ASN A 72 12.47 -39.40 1.19
CA ASN A 72 12.82 -38.43 0.16
C ASN A 72 13.72 -37.31 0.68
N VAL A 73 13.48 -36.82 1.90
CA VAL A 73 14.36 -35.81 2.54
C VAL A 73 15.76 -36.40 2.80
N ILE A 74 15.85 -37.63 3.30
CA ILE A 74 17.14 -38.31 3.55
C ILE A 74 17.88 -38.55 2.22
N ALA A 75 17.18 -38.99 1.17
CA ALA A 75 17.78 -39.17 -0.16
C ALA A 75 18.31 -37.86 -0.74
N LEU A 76 17.59 -36.75 -0.55
CA LEU A 76 18.03 -35.42 -0.97
C LEU A 76 19.29 -34.98 -0.21
N LEU A 77 19.34 -35.24 1.11
CA LEU A 77 20.52 -34.95 1.93
C LEU A 77 21.73 -35.80 1.52
N PHE A 78 21.55 -37.09 1.20
CA PHE A 78 22.62 -37.93 0.65
C PHE A 78 23.07 -37.47 -0.73
N TYR A 79 22.16 -37.05 -1.61
CA TYR A 79 22.50 -36.51 -2.92
C TYR A 79 23.34 -35.23 -2.79
N VAL A 80 22.92 -34.31 -1.91
CA VAL A 80 23.68 -33.10 -1.60
C VAL A 80 25.03 -33.44 -0.98
N HIS A 81 25.12 -34.44 -0.10
CA HIS A 81 26.38 -34.86 0.50
C HIS A 81 27.34 -35.51 -0.51
N TYR A 82 26.83 -36.41 -1.37
CA TYR A 82 27.63 -37.10 -2.38
C TYR A 82 28.16 -36.14 -3.45
N ASN A 83 27.38 -35.14 -3.83
CA ASN A 83 27.82 -34.12 -4.79
C ASN A 83 28.70 -33.00 -4.18
N ASN A 84 28.73 -32.86 -2.85
CA ASN A 84 29.55 -31.86 -2.16
C ASN A 84 30.73 -32.45 -1.38
N THR A 85 31.10 -33.73 -1.59
CA THR A 85 32.31 -34.29 -0.97
C THR A 85 33.53 -33.93 -1.84
N PRO A 86 34.48 -33.10 -1.36
CA PRO A 86 35.71 -32.81 -2.09
C PRO A 86 36.61 -34.04 -2.06
N GLY A 87 37.06 -34.51 -3.23
CA GLY A 87 38.03 -35.60 -3.32
C GLY A 87 39.38 -35.16 -2.77
N ASP A 88 39.74 -35.69 -1.59
CA ASP A 88 41.06 -35.51 -1.01
C ASP A 88 42.12 -36.35 -1.74
N VAL A 89 43.21 -35.66 -2.05
CA VAL A 89 44.39 -36.10 -2.78
C VAL A 89 45.17 -37.14 -1.96
N LEU A 90 45.34 -38.35 -2.51
CA LEU A 90 46.33 -39.31 -2.04
C LEU A 90 47.57 -39.30 -2.94
N ALA A 91 48.72 -39.30 -2.26
CA ALA A 91 50.08 -39.14 -2.73
C ALA A 91 50.53 -40.01 -3.92
N SER A 92 51.45 -39.43 -4.71
CA SER A 92 52.25 -39.99 -5.80
C SER A 92 53.00 -41.29 -5.43
N PRO A 93 53.50 -42.06 -6.43
CA PRO A 93 54.90 -41.82 -6.81
C PRO A 93 55.25 -42.01 -8.31
N SER A 94 56.14 -41.11 -8.78
CA SER A 94 57.27 -41.29 -9.72
C SER A 94 57.11 -42.07 -11.04
N ARG A 95 57.44 -41.42 -12.18
CA ARG A 95 58.61 -41.76 -13.05
C ARG A 95 58.78 -40.84 -14.29
N GLU A 96 60.02 -40.35 -14.44
CA GLU A 96 60.87 -40.24 -15.65
C GLU A 96 60.48 -39.33 -16.85
N ALA A 97 61.10 -38.13 -16.85
CA ALA A 97 62.05 -37.56 -17.82
C ALA A 97 61.88 -37.69 -19.37
N VAL A 98 62.05 -36.55 -20.07
CA VAL A 98 63.07 -36.23 -21.12
C VAL A 98 62.54 -35.32 -22.28
N SER A 99 63.24 -34.19 -22.50
CA SER A 99 63.53 -33.43 -23.77
C SER A 99 62.36 -32.86 -24.61
N GLY A 100 62.37 -31.66 -25.23
CA GLY A 100 63.40 -30.64 -25.53
C GLY A 100 63.19 -30.07 -26.96
N GLY A 101 63.19 -28.73 -27.12
CA GLY A 101 63.23 -27.95 -28.40
C GLY A 101 61.92 -27.90 -29.23
N SER A 102 61.52 -26.88 -29.99
CA SER A 102 62.16 -25.70 -30.60
C SER A 102 61.08 -24.81 -31.26
N ASP A 103 61.31 -23.49 -31.27
CA ASP A 103 60.83 -22.39 -32.14
C ASP A 103 59.69 -22.58 -33.18
N HIS A 104 58.68 -21.68 -33.19
CA HIS A 104 58.57 -20.54 -34.14
C HIS A 104 57.19 -19.83 -34.18
N HIS A 105 57.25 -18.49 -34.20
CA HIS A 105 56.41 -17.51 -34.93
C HIS A 105 54.94 -17.19 -34.52
N LYS A 106 54.79 -15.94 -34.05
CA LYS A 106 53.61 -15.04 -33.95
C LYS A 106 52.87 -14.85 -35.31
N PRO A 107 51.62 -14.31 -35.40
CA PRO A 107 51.16 -13.14 -34.63
C PRO A 107 49.68 -13.02 -34.19
N HIS A 108 49.51 -12.20 -33.16
CA HIS A 108 48.40 -11.27 -32.86
C HIS A 108 47.03 -11.50 -33.54
N GLU A 109 46.06 -11.90 -32.73
CA GLU A 109 44.73 -11.29 -32.76
C GLU A 109 44.39 -10.77 -31.36
N SER A 110 44.11 -9.47 -31.33
CA SER A 110 43.74 -8.69 -30.17
C SER A 110 42.29 -8.96 -29.77
N HIS A 111 42.11 -9.78 -28.75
CA HIS A 111 40.93 -9.68 -27.90
C HIS A 111 41.39 -9.30 -26.49
N GLN A 112 41.36 -8.00 -26.21
CA GLN A 112 41.18 -7.52 -24.83
C GLN A 112 39.84 -8.07 -24.35
N GLN A 113 39.88 -9.23 -23.69
CA GLN A 113 38.89 -9.55 -22.68
C GLN A 113 39.07 -8.54 -21.57
N GLN A 114 38.35 -7.42 -21.65
CA GLN A 114 37.94 -6.70 -20.45
C GLN A 114 37.08 -7.69 -19.66
N SER A 115 37.70 -8.35 -18.70
CA SER A 115 37.03 -8.97 -17.58
C SER A 115 36.33 -7.86 -16.79
N GLY A 116 35.13 -7.48 -17.23
CA GLY A 116 34.20 -6.76 -16.38
C GLY A 116 33.78 -7.72 -15.29
N SER A 117 34.45 -7.67 -14.14
CA SER A 117 33.90 -8.25 -12.93
C SER A 117 32.60 -7.48 -12.63
N GLU A 118 31.44 -8.10 -12.83
CA GLU A 118 30.23 -7.66 -12.12
C GLU A 118 30.46 -7.94 -10.64
N SER A 119 31.16 -7.03 -9.97
CA SER A 119 31.17 -6.95 -8.52
C SER A 119 29.81 -6.40 -8.10
N GLY A 120 28.87 -7.28 -7.77
CA GLY A 120 27.61 -6.85 -7.16
C GLY A 120 27.90 -5.99 -5.92
N PHE A 121 27.13 -4.92 -5.71
CA PHE A 121 27.26 -4.07 -4.55
C PHE A 121 27.06 -4.90 -3.27
N GLN A 122 28.00 -4.81 -2.33
CA GLN A 122 27.81 -5.45 -1.04
C GLN A 122 26.75 -4.71 -0.23
N ARG A 123 25.91 -5.46 0.49
CA ARG A 123 24.81 -4.91 1.27
C ARG A 123 25.30 -4.36 2.61
N ASP A 124 25.76 -3.12 2.57
CA ASP A 124 26.39 -2.45 3.71
C ASP A 124 25.43 -1.52 4.46
N ILE A 125 24.22 -1.29 3.92
CA ILE A 125 23.20 -0.40 4.48
C ILE A 125 22.00 -1.21 4.99
N TYR A 126 21.62 -0.96 6.23
CA TYR A 126 20.39 -1.44 6.86
C TYR A 126 19.35 -0.29 6.89
N LEU A 127 18.07 -0.58 6.66
CA LEU A 127 16.98 0.38 6.78
C LEU A 127 16.42 0.40 8.20
N PRO A 128 16.64 1.46 9.01
CA PRO A 128 16.02 1.58 10.32
C PRO A 128 14.51 1.53 10.25
N ARG A 129 13.92 0.65 11.06
CA ARG A 129 12.46 0.56 11.24
C ARG A 129 12.10 0.89 12.68
N LEU A 130 11.14 1.79 12.86
CA LEU A 130 10.65 2.17 14.19
C LEU A 130 9.86 1.01 14.80
N GLU A 131 9.91 0.87 16.12
CA GLU A 131 9.13 -0.15 16.83
C GLU A 131 7.77 0.41 17.25
N GLY A 132 6.70 -0.34 16.94
CA GLY A 132 5.33 0.00 17.34
C GLY A 132 5.03 -0.30 18.81
N ILE A 133 5.72 -1.28 19.40
CA ILE A 133 5.54 -1.81 20.77
C ILE A 133 4.13 -2.38 21.02
N ARG A 134 3.10 -1.53 21.08
CA ARG A 134 1.69 -1.89 21.15
C ARG A 134 0.81 -0.70 20.77
N VAL A 135 -0.43 -0.97 20.35
CA VAL A 135 -1.43 0.08 20.10
C VAL A 135 -1.60 0.98 21.33
N GLY A 136 -1.61 2.29 21.10
CA GLY A 136 -1.70 3.32 22.14
C GLY A 136 -0.40 3.60 22.89
N HIS A 137 0.70 2.89 22.61
CA HIS A 137 2.01 3.24 23.18
C HIS A 137 2.45 4.63 22.69
N VAL A 138 2.98 5.45 23.59
CA VAL A 138 3.48 6.79 23.30
C VAL A 138 4.98 6.83 23.59
N GLN A 139 5.76 7.19 22.58
CA GLN A 139 7.20 7.38 22.68
C GLN A 139 7.59 8.82 22.35
N LYS A 140 8.63 9.31 23.02
CA LYS A 140 9.14 10.67 22.82
C LYS A 140 10.18 10.69 21.70
N VAL A 141 9.99 11.57 20.73
CA VAL A 141 10.91 11.74 19.59
C VAL A 141 11.40 13.18 19.51
N SER A 142 12.71 13.36 19.36
CA SER A 142 13.35 14.67 19.20
C SER A 142 13.59 14.95 17.72
N LEU A 143 12.67 15.68 17.11
CA LEU A 143 12.68 15.95 15.67
C LEU A 143 13.23 17.33 15.33
N MET A 144 13.23 18.24 16.32
CA MET A 144 13.77 19.59 16.20
C MET A 144 14.64 19.91 17.43
N PRO A 145 15.68 20.74 17.27
CA PRO A 145 16.47 21.20 18.41
C PRO A 145 15.56 21.82 19.49
N GLY A 146 15.65 21.33 20.72
CA GLY A 146 14.89 21.85 21.86
C GLY A 146 13.39 21.53 21.89
N LYS A 147 12.85 20.76 20.93
CA LYS A 147 11.43 20.36 20.94
C LYS A 147 11.27 18.84 20.82
N THR A 148 10.65 18.26 21.85
CA THR A 148 10.24 16.86 21.89
C THR A 148 8.80 16.73 21.42
N HIS A 149 8.53 15.74 20.58
CA HIS A 149 7.18 15.38 20.14
C HIS A 149 6.80 14.03 20.74
N GLU A 150 5.50 13.82 20.92
CA GLU A 150 4.94 12.52 21.30
C GLU A 150 4.48 11.80 20.04
N MET A 151 4.97 10.58 19.85
CA MET A 151 4.59 9.70 18.76
C MET A 151 3.79 8.54 19.33
N ARG A 152 2.55 8.38 18.88
CA ARG A 152 1.62 7.35 19.34
C ARG A 152 1.47 6.26 18.29
N THR A 153 1.60 5.00 18.69
CA THR A 153 1.30 3.85 17.82
C THR A 153 -0.22 3.70 17.67
N LEU A 154 -0.71 3.74 16.43
CA LEU A 154 -2.14 3.60 16.13
C LEU A 154 -2.52 2.17 15.75
N SER A 155 -1.65 1.47 15.03
CA SER A 155 -1.79 0.05 14.67
C SER A 155 -0.43 -0.61 14.52
N LEU A 156 -0.41 -1.94 14.55
CA LEU A 156 0.78 -2.75 14.26
C LEU A 156 0.72 -3.35 12.85
N LYS A 157 -0.48 -3.51 12.28
CA LYS A 157 -0.73 -3.92 10.89
C LYS A 157 -1.72 -2.93 10.25
N PRO A 158 -1.28 -1.95 9.44
CA PRO A 158 0.10 -1.67 9.13
C PRO A 158 0.77 -1.05 10.35
N LEU A 159 2.10 -1.00 10.33
CA LEU A 159 2.83 -0.30 11.37
C LEU A 159 2.64 1.22 11.20
N LEU A 160 1.73 1.80 11.99
CA LEU A 160 1.19 3.15 11.83
C LEU A 160 1.35 3.97 13.10
N PHE A 161 1.76 5.22 12.95
CA PHE A 161 1.97 6.17 14.02
C PHE A 161 1.30 7.51 13.76
N GLU A 162 0.97 8.22 14.84
CA GLU A 162 0.47 9.58 14.83
C GLU A 162 1.40 10.48 15.66
N ILE A 163 1.71 11.66 15.13
CA ILE A 163 2.56 12.65 15.78
C ILE A 163 1.83 14.01 15.75
N PRO A 164 1.11 14.36 16.83
CA PRO A 164 0.45 15.66 16.93
C PRO A 164 1.45 16.81 16.93
N GLY A 165 1.09 17.94 16.30
CA GLY A 165 1.91 19.15 16.29
C GLY A 165 3.30 18.97 15.64
N PHE A 166 3.40 18.03 14.69
CA PHE A 166 4.59 17.80 13.88
C PHE A 166 4.93 19.03 13.04
N LEU A 167 3.92 19.70 12.46
CA LEU A 167 4.03 21.01 11.81
C LEU A 167 3.41 22.09 12.72
N SER A 168 3.98 23.30 12.70
CA SER A 168 3.34 24.48 13.28
C SER A 168 2.17 24.96 12.42
N GLU A 169 1.30 25.79 13.01
CA GLU A 169 0.18 26.37 12.28
C GLU A 169 0.60 27.27 11.12
N GLU A 170 1.72 27.98 11.29
CA GLU A 170 2.36 28.85 10.31
C GLU A 170 2.99 28.03 9.19
N GLU A 171 3.69 26.95 9.52
CA GLU A 171 4.27 26.03 8.53
C GLU A 171 3.18 25.45 7.64
N CYS A 172 2.07 24.97 8.22
CA CYS A 172 0.91 24.50 7.46
C CYS A 172 0.38 25.57 6.50
N ARG A 173 0.28 26.83 6.97
CA ARG A 173 -0.21 27.94 6.14
C ARG A 173 0.73 28.23 4.97
N VAL A 174 2.04 28.24 5.20
CA VAL A 174 3.05 28.46 4.16
C VAL A 174 2.98 27.37 3.10
N VAL A 175 2.91 26.09 3.50
CA VAL A 175 2.80 24.97 2.55
C VAL A 175 1.55 25.11 1.66
N VAL A 176 0.40 25.44 2.24
CA VAL A 176 -0.84 25.68 1.48
C VAL A 176 -0.70 26.87 0.53
N GLN A 177 -0.10 27.98 0.98
CA GLN A 177 0.11 29.18 0.14
C GLN A 177 1.03 28.89 -1.05
N LEU A 178 2.14 28.18 -0.83
CA LEU A 178 3.06 27.79 -1.89
C LEU A 178 2.37 26.88 -2.92
N ALA A 179 1.55 25.93 -2.46
CA ALA A 179 0.76 25.08 -3.34
C ALA A 179 -0.28 25.87 -4.17
N GLN A 180 -0.94 26.85 -3.55
CA GLN A 180 -1.88 27.73 -4.25
C GLN A 180 -1.20 28.60 -5.30
N LEU A 181 -0.03 29.18 -4.97
CA LEU A 181 0.76 30.01 -5.89
C LEU A 181 1.28 29.21 -7.08
N LYS A 182 1.70 27.96 -6.87
CA LYS A 182 2.13 27.07 -7.95
C LYS A 182 0.97 26.67 -8.88
N GLY A 183 -0.25 26.64 -8.35
CA GLY A 183 -1.43 26.17 -9.06
C GLY A 183 -1.65 24.66 -8.85
N LEU A 184 -2.92 24.30 -8.68
CA LEU A 184 -3.37 22.92 -8.49
C LEU A 184 -3.96 22.38 -9.80
N MET A 185 -3.64 21.14 -10.14
CA MET A 185 -4.26 20.38 -11.22
C MET A 185 -5.24 19.34 -10.67
N GLU A 186 -6.15 18.84 -11.51
CA GLU A 186 -7.01 17.72 -11.12
C GLU A 186 -6.14 16.48 -10.88
N SER A 187 -6.39 15.79 -9.78
CA SER A 187 -5.66 14.57 -9.46
C SER A 187 -6.19 13.43 -10.31
N GLN A 188 -5.38 12.99 -11.26
CA GLN A 188 -5.61 11.72 -11.94
C GLN A 188 -5.05 10.57 -11.08
N VAL A 189 -5.64 9.39 -11.19
CA VAL A 189 -4.93 8.17 -10.79
C VAL A 189 -3.81 8.02 -11.79
N MET A 190 -2.58 7.79 -11.33
CA MET A 190 -1.51 7.35 -12.23
C MET A 190 -1.98 6.01 -12.80
N VAL A 191 -2.57 6.02 -13.99
CA VAL A 191 -2.63 4.82 -14.80
C VAL A 191 -1.18 4.59 -15.18
N PRO A 192 -0.55 3.45 -14.79
CA PRO A 192 0.79 3.14 -15.25
C PRO A 192 0.78 3.28 -16.77
N GLU A 193 1.59 4.19 -17.31
CA GLU A 193 1.88 4.20 -18.75
C GLU A 193 2.39 2.79 -19.08
N GLY A 194 1.58 2.00 -19.79
CA GLY A 194 1.85 0.59 -20.05
C GLY A 194 0.73 -0.39 -19.68
N GLN A 195 -0.34 0.03 -18.98
CA GLN A 195 -1.48 -0.88 -18.73
C GLN A 195 -2.32 -1.14 -20.02
N GLU A 196 -2.34 -0.16 -20.94
CA GLU A 196 -2.81 -0.37 -22.32
C GLU A 196 -1.92 -1.41 -23.04
N GLU A 197 -0.60 -1.30 -22.92
CA GLU A 197 0.34 -2.30 -23.45
C GLU A 197 0.16 -3.67 -22.80
N LEU A 198 -0.12 -3.76 -21.49
CA LEU A 198 -0.30 -5.03 -20.79
C LEU A 198 -1.57 -5.76 -21.23
N THR A 199 -2.65 -5.01 -21.51
CA THR A 199 -3.91 -5.60 -22.00
C THR A 199 -3.74 -6.10 -23.43
N GLU A 200 -2.94 -5.41 -24.26
CA GLU A 200 -2.53 -5.88 -25.59
C GLU A 200 -1.53 -7.05 -25.53
N GLN A 201 -0.63 -7.07 -24.54
CA GLN A 201 0.40 -8.11 -24.37
C GLN A 201 -0.14 -9.41 -23.75
N LEU A 202 -1.17 -9.34 -22.90
CA LEU A 202 -1.79 -10.51 -22.29
C LEU A 202 -2.62 -11.33 -23.28
N ASN A 203 -3.01 -10.76 -24.42
CA ASN A 203 -3.63 -11.46 -25.56
C ASN A 203 -4.77 -12.43 -25.16
N LEU A 204 -5.49 -12.13 -24.08
CA LEU A 204 -6.53 -13.00 -23.54
C LEU A 204 -7.75 -12.97 -24.46
N SER A 205 -8.21 -14.15 -24.86
CA SER A 205 -9.44 -14.33 -25.62
C SER A 205 -10.66 -13.99 -24.76
N SER A 206 -11.78 -13.64 -25.40
CA SER A 206 -13.06 -13.45 -24.70
C SER A 206 -13.49 -14.70 -23.91
N GLU A 207 -13.05 -15.89 -24.32
CA GLU A 207 -13.33 -17.14 -23.60
C GLU A 207 -12.55 -17.23 -22.29
N GLU A 208 -11.27 -16.86 -22.29
CA GLU A 208 -10.43 -16.86 -21.09
C GLU A 208 -10.93 -15.83 -20.07
N ILE A 209 -11.32 -14.64 -20.53
CA ILE A 209 -11.94 -13.63 -19.66
C ILE A 209 -13.27 -14.14 -19.09
N PHE A 210 -14.12 -14.76 -19.92
CA PHE A 210 -15.38 -15.33 -19.46
C PHE A 210 -15.15 -16.39 -18.36
N ASN A 211 -14.22 -17.31 -18.58
CA ASN A 211 -13.88 -18.35 -17.61
C ASN A 211 -13.28 -17.79 -16.30
N LEU A 212 -12.56 -16.67 -16.36
CA LEU A 212 -12.07 -15.97 -15.17
C LEU A 212 -13.19 -15.30 -14.37
N LEU A 213 -14.25 -14.85 -15.06
CA LEU A 213 -15.38 -14.18 -14.44
C LEU A 213 -16.44 -15.18 -13.92
N ASP A 214 -16.58 -16.34 -14.55
CA ASP A 214 -17.46 -17.46 -14.16
C ASP A 214 -16.88 -18.26 -12.98
N LEU A 215 -17.22 -17.82 -11.76
CA LEU A 215 -16.66 -18.37 -10.52
C LEU A 215 -17.18 -19.77 -10.19
N ASN A 216 -18.42 -20.07 -10.56
CA ASN A 216 -19.06 -21.35 -10.25
C ASN A 216 -18.88 -22.39 -11.38
N GLN A 217 -18.34 -21.96 -12.52
CA GLN A 217 -18.05 -22.76 -13.72
C GLN A 217 -19.28 -23.45 -14.31
N ASP A 218 -20.44 -22.80 -14.25
CA ASP A 218 -21.69 -23.30 -14.83
C ASP A 218 -21.89 -22.88 -16.29
N GLY A 219 -20.97 -22.07 -16.85
CA GLY A 219 -21.02 -21.59 -18.22
C GLY A 219 -22.02 -20.46 -18.44
N GLN A 220 -22.58 -19.88 -17.36
CA GLN A 220 -23.53 -18.78 -17.39
C GLN A 220 -23.10 -17.68 -16.42
N LEU A 221 -22.61 -16.58 -16.99
CA LEU A 221 -22.13 -15.48 -16.16
C LEU A 221 -23.31 -14.71 -15.57
N GLN A 222 -23.56 -14.90 -14.29
CA GLN A 222 -24.63 -14.16 -13.61
C GLN A 222 -24.18 -12.73 -13.38
N LEU A 223 -25.12 -11.78 -13.36
CA LEU A 223 -24.79 -10.39 -13.08
C LEU A 223 -24.04 -10.24 -11.76
N GLN A 224 -24.39 -11.02 -10.73
CA GLN A 224 -23.68 -10.96 -9.45
C GLN A 224 -22.24 -11.49 -9.54
N GLU A 225 -21.99 -12.52 -10.34
CA GLU A 225 -20.64 -13.06 -10.57
C GLU A 225 -19.81 -12.09 -11.40
N ALA A 226 -20.38 -11.57 -12.49
CA ALA A 226 -19.77 -10.52 -13.30
C ALA A 226 -19.41 -9.31 -12.43
N LEU A 227 -20.34 -8.87 -11.58
CA LEU A 227 -20.14 -7.77 -10.64
C LEU A 227 -19.01 -8.09 -9.65
N TYR A 228 -19.05 -9.25 -9.01
CA TYR A 228 -18.11 -9.64 -7.96
C TYR A 228 -16.71 -9.89 -8.52
N SER A 229 -16.59 -10.68 -9.58
CA SER A 229 -15.34 -10.98 -10.28
C SER A 229 -14.73 -9.73 -10.88
N LEU A 230 -15.51 -8.88 -11.55
CA LEU A 230 -14.99 -7.63 -12.09
C LEU A 230 -14.55 -6.69 -10.98
N GLN A 231 -15.30 -6.55 -9.88
CA GLN A 231 -14.88 -5.71 -8.75
C GLN A 231 -13.63 -6.26 -8.05
N ILE A 232 -13.47 -7.58 -7.90
CA ILE A 232 -12.27 -8.17 -7.29
C ILE A 232 -11.07 -8.04 -8.23
N LEU A 233 -11.18 -8.54 -9.47
CA LEU A 233 -10.07 -8.53 -10.43
C LEU A 233 -9.58 -7.10 -10.71
N THR A 234 -10.49 -6.13 -10.71
CA THR A 234 -10.14 -4.73 -10.95
C THR A 234 -9.89 -3.94 -9.66
N HIS A 235 -10.06 -4.54 -8.48
CA HIS A 235 -10.09 -3.84 -7.18
C HIS A 235 -11.03 -2.61 -7.22
N SER A 236 -12.17 -2.76 -7.89
CA SER A 236 -13.17 -1.74 -8.19
C SER A 236 -12.66 -0.57 -9.05
N ARG A 237 -11.55 -0.72 -9.82
CA ARG A 237 -10.94 0.34 -10.67
C ARG A 237 -10.88 -0.05 -12.14
N VAL A 238 -11.48 0.72 -13.03
CA VAL A 238 -11.33 0.51 -14.49
C VAL A 238 -10.41 1.57 -15.10
N LEU A 239 -9.74 1.19 -16.19
CA LEU A 239 -8.67 1.81 -17.02
C LEU A 239 -8.63 3.35 -17.19
N ASP A 240 -9.61 4.11 -16.70
CA ASP A 240 -9.61 5.58 -16.64
C ASP A 240 -9.68 6.13 -15.19
N GLY A 241 -9.41 5.30 -14.19
CA GLY A 241 -9.54 5.66 -12.77
C GLY A 241 -11.00 5.81 -12.32
N ILE A 242 -11.93 5.06 -12.93
CA ILE A 242 -13.36 5.05 -12.56
C ILE A 242 -13.60 4.00 -11.47
N TRP A 243 -14.35 4.37 -10.43
CA TRP A 243 -14.78 3.47 -9.37
C TRP A 243 -16.04 2.70 -9.76
N LEU A 244 -15.94 1.38 -9.75
CA LEU A 244 -17.05 0.49 -10.07
C LEU A 244 -17.91 0.21 -8.84
N THR A 245 -19.14 0.72 -8.84
CA THR A 245 -20.17 0.30 -7.89
C THR A 245 -21.13 -0.70 -8.53
N PRO A 246 -21.83 -1.52 -7.72
CA PRO A 246 -22.85 -2.42 -8.24
C PRO A 246 -23.93 -1.69 -9.05
N GLU A 247 -24.25 -0.45 -8.69
CA GLU A 247 -25.20 0.37 -9.44
C GLU A 247 -24.65 0.82 -10.80
N ASN A 248 -23.42 1.36 -10.83
CA ASN A 248 -22.79 1.79 -12.08
C ASN A 248 -22.64 0.63 -13.06
N LEU A 249 -22.25 -0.55 -12.57
CA LEU A 249 -22.09 -1.74 -13.40
C LEU A 249 -23.41 -2.25 -13.95
N ARG A 250 -24.49 -2.27 -13.15
CA ARG A 250 -25.84 -2.58 -13.66
C ARG A 250 -26.28 -1.61 -14.74
N GLU A 251 -26.02 -0.31 -14.57
CA GLU A 251 -26.33 0.69 -15.58
C GLU A 251 -25.55 0.46 -16.87
N ILE A 252 -24.28 0.06 -16.78
CA ILE A 252 -23.46 -0.24 -17.96
C ILE A 252 -23.97 -1.50 -18.66
N TYR A 253 -24.30 -2.55 -17.90
CA TYR A 253 -24.87 -3.79 -18.41
C TYR A 253 -26.18 -3.53 -19.19
N VAL A 254 -27.10 -2.77 -18.59
CA VAL A 254 -28.38 -2.39 -19.23
C VAL A 254 -28.13 -1.47 -20.44
N GLY A 255 -27.22 -0.51 -20.31
CA GLY A 255 -26.90 0.46 -21.37
C GLY A 255 -26.25 -0.17 -22.59
N LEU A 256 -25.43 -1.20 -22.39
CA LEU A 256 -24.82 -2.00 -23.44
C LEU A 256 -25.79 -3.00 -24.08
N LYS A 257 -26.97 -3.22 -23.49
CA LYS A 257 -27.90 -4.30 -23.86
C LYS A 257 -27.15 -5.64 -23.89
N ALA A 258 -26.37 -5.87 -22.84
CA ALA A 258 -25.50 -7.02 -22.70
C ALA A 258 -26.25 -8.35 -22.73
N ASP A 259 -27.51 -8.34 -22.32
CA ASP A 259 -28.43 -9.49 -22.32
C ASP A 259 -29.60 -9.22 -23.30
N PRO A 260 -29.46 -9.63 -24.57
CA PRO A 260 -30.50 -9.49 -25.58
C PRO A 260 -31.72 -10.39 -25.35
N ASP A 261 -31.53 -11.57 -24.75
CA ASP A 261 -32.59 -12.54 -24.55
C ASP A 261 -33.41 -12.28 -23.27
N GLY A 262 -32.90 -11.42 -22.38
CA GLY A 262 -33.55 -10.90 -21.19
C GLY A 262 -33.65 -11.92 -20.06
N ASN A 263 -32.82 -12.96 -20.07
CA ASN A 263 -32.87 -14.03 -19.09
C ASN A 263 -32.14 -13.68 -17.76
N GLY A 264 -31.44 -12.54 -17.71
CA GLY A 264 -30.70 -12.04 -16.55
C GLY A 264 -29.31 -12.68 -16.35
N LEU A 265 -28.86 -13.45 -17.33
CA LEU A 265 -27.60 -14.19 -17.39
C LEU A 265 -26.87 -13.77 -18.66
N LEU A 266 -25.55 -13.83 -18.64
CA LEU A 266 -24.74 -13.56 -19.81
C LEU A 266 -24.08 -14.85 -20.28
N SER A 267 -24.55 -15.38 -21.40
CA SER A 267 -23.92 -16.54 -22.06
C SER A 267 -22.58 -16.16 -22.70
N LEU A 268 -21.76 -17.16 -23.00
CA LEU A 268 -20.50 -16.96 -23.69
C LEU A 268 -20.69 -16.31 -25.08
N GLU A 269 -21.74 -16.70 -25.81
CA GLU A 269 -22.11 -16.07 -27.08
C GLU A 269 -22.45 -14.57 -26.92
N GLU A 270 -23.24 -14.21 -25.90
CA GLU A 270 -23.59 -12.81 -25.63
C GLU A 270 -22.37 -11.99 -25.19
N PHE A 271 -21.49 -12.58 -24.38
CA PHE A 271 -20.24 -11.94 -23.98
C PHE A 271 -19.31 -11.66 -25.18
N ARG A 272 -19.23 -12.59 -26.15
CA ARG A 272 -18.45 -12.37 -27.39
C ARG A 272 -19.02 -11.23 -28.24
N LEU A 273 -20.34 -11.08 -28.28
CA LEU A 273 -21.00 -10.03 -29.06
C LEU A 273 -20.76 -8.62 -28.50
N LEU A 274 -20.48 -8.50 -27.20
CA LEU A 274 -20.19 -7.22 -26.58
C LEU A 274 -18.90 -6.60 -27.10
N GLY A 275 -17.92 -7.37 -27.57
CA GLY A 275 -16.60 -6.83 -27.91
C GLY A 275 -15.84 -6.37 -26.67
N SER A 276 -14.52 -6.55 -26.65
CA SER A 276 -13.68 -6.27 -25.48
C SER A 276 -13.69 -4.80 -25.06
N ASP A 277 -13.97 -3.89 -25.99
CA ASP A 277 -13.90 -2.44 -25.80
C ASP A 277 -15.26 -1.76 -25.56
N ALA A 278 -16.39 -2.50 -25.61
CA ALA A 278 -17.71 -1.87 -25.51
C ALA A 278 -17.94 -1.20 -24.17
N PHE A 279 -17.44 -1.80 -23.08
CA PHE A 279 -17.50 -1.21 -21.75
C PHE A 279 -16.80 0.17 -21.71
N GLN A 280 -15.62 0.26 -22.30
CA GLN A 280 -14.85 1.50 -22.40
C GLN A 280 -15.57 2.55 -23.26
N ARG A 281 -16.06 2.15 -24.45
CA ARG A 281 -16.82 3.04 -25.33
C ARG A 281 -18.07 3.61 -24.65
N PHE A 282 -18.79 2.79 -23.89
CA PHE A 282 -19.99 3.22 -23.17
C PHE A 282 -19.65 4.25 -22.08
N LEU A 283 -18.58 4.02 -21.32
CA LEU A 283 -18.14 4.94 -20.28
C LEU A 283 -17.71 6.30 -20.86
N GLN A 284 -16.96 6.29 -21.97
CA GLN A 284 -16.55 7.51 -22.67
C GLN A 284 -17.74 8.31 -23.21
N GLN A 285 -18.74 7.64 -23.79
CA GLN A 285 -19.94 8.30 -24.32
C GLN A 285 -20.83 8.91 -23.22
N ARG A 286 -20.91 8.25 -22.06
CA ARG A 286 -21.77 8.67 -20.96
C ARG A 286 -21.25 9.92 -20.24
N GLY A 287 -19.93 10.12 -20.22
CA GLY A 287 -19.27 11.13 -19.42
C GLY A 287 -19.28 10.77 -17.92
N VAL A 288 -18.11 10.85 -17.28
CA VAL A 288 -17.92 10.42 -15.89
C VAL A 288 -18.01 11.62 -14.95
N LYS A 289 -18.82 11.52 -13.89
CA LYS A 289 -18.85 12.55 -12.84
C LYS A 289 -17.62 12.40 -11.94
N SER A 290 -17.03 13.49 -11.46
CA SER A 290 -15.88 13.44 -10.54
C SER A 290 -16.14 12.63 -9.27
N SER A 291 -17.41 12.50 -8.85
CA SER A 291 -17.82 11.65 -7.73
C SER A 291 -17.69 10.15 -7.97
N GLN A 292 -17.55 9.72 -9.23
CA GLN A 292 -17.40 8.33 -9.65
C GLN A 292 -15.94 7.95 -9.92
N LEU A 293 -15.00 8.88 -9.75
CA LEU A 293 -13.58 8.62 -9.91
C LEU A 293 -13.02 7.97 -8.64
N VAL A 294 -12.06 7.06 -8.79
CA VAL A 294 -11.26 6.47 -7.71
C VAL A 294 -10.69 7.56 -6.79
N ARG A 295 -10.22 8.67 -7.40
CA ARG A 295 -9.66 9.82 -6.71
C ARG A 295 -10.37 11.09 -7.19
N ASN A 296 -10.93 11.86 -6.25
CA ASN A 296 -11.57 13.13 -6.51
C ASN A 296 -10.93 14.22 -5.65
N SER A 297 -9.86 14.82 -6.16
CA SER A 297 -9.09 15.87 -5.49
C SER A 297 -8.30 16.69 -6.50
N ARG A 298 -7.69 17.77 -6.04
CA ARG A 298 -6.69 18.52 -6.82
C ARG A 298 -5.35 18.47 -6.10
N HIS A 299 -4.24 18.41 -6.83
CA HIS A 299 -2.92 18.38 -6.22
C HIS A 299 -1.89 19.23 -6.96
N THR A 300 -0.75 19.43 -6.33
CA THR A 300 0.47 19.97 -6.92
C THR A 300 1.68 19.42 -6.18
N TRP A 301 2.88 19.68 -6.69
CA TRP A 301 4.14 19.15 -6.13
C TRP A 301 5.06 20.28 -5.73
N LEU A 302 5.64 20.22 -4.53
CA LEU A 302 6.57 21.21 -4.00
C LEU A 302 7.95 20.59 -3.82
N TYR A 303 8.94 21.19 -4.47
CA TYR A 303 10.34 20.80 -4.33
C TYR A 303 10.88 21.19 -2.94
N GLN A 304 11.67 20.31 -2.32
CA GLN A 304 12.19 20.49 -0.95
C GLN A 304 13.72 20.57 -0.86
N GLY A 305 14.43 20.55 -1.99
CA GLY A 305 15.89 20.63 -2.03
C GLY A 305 16.42 22.07 -2.00
N GLN A 306 17.65 22.24 -2.46
CA GLN A 306 18.35 23.52 -2.44
C GLN A 306 17.60 24.60 -3.25
N GLY A 307 17.50 25.81 -2.70
CA GLY A 307 16.74 26.91 -3.33
C GLY A 307 15.22 26.89 -3.06
N SER A 308 14.69 25.87 -2.39
CA SER A 308 13.29 25.87 -1.92
C SER A 308 13.11 26.72 -0.66
N HIS A 309 11.85 27.05 -0.32
CA HIS A 309 11.53 27.81 0.89
C HIS A 309 11.98 27.08 2.16
N GLN A 310 12.50 27.81 3.16
CA GLN A 310 13.07 27.25 4.39
C GLN A 310 12.17 26.22 5.09
N VAL A 311 10.86 26.50 5.20
CA VAL A 311 9.85 25.58 5.77
C VAL A 311 9.86 24.21 5.08
N LEU A 312 10.03 24.15 3.75
CA LEU A 312 10.05 22.90 2.99
C LEU A 312 11.34 22.11 3.25
N GLN A 313 12.48 22.80 3.34
CA GLN A 313 13.77 22.21 3.68
C GLN A 313 13.78 21.67 5.13
N ASP A 314 13.24 22.43 6.07
CA ASP A 314 13.16 22.03 7.48
C ASP A 314 12.19 20.86 7.68
N LEU A 315 11.08 20.85 6.93
CA LEU A 315 10.18 19.70 6.88
C LEU A 315 10.91 18.44 6.37
N LYS A 316 11.70 18.54 5.31
CA LYS A 316 12.51 17.42 4.79
C LYS A 316 13.47 16.90 5.85
N LYS A 317 14.24 17.78 6.49
CA LYS A 317 15.17 17.44 7.60
C LYS A 317 14.44 16.77 8.77
N ARG A 318 13.23 17.24 9.11
CA ARG A 318 12.40 16.66 10.18
C ARG A 318 11.94 15.25 9.83
N VAL A 319 11.56 15.02 8.57
CA VAL A 319 11.23 13.69 8.05
C VAL A 319 12.45 12.77 8.07
N THR A 320 13.63 13.21 7.61
CA THR A 320 14.87 12.42 7.69
C THR A 320 15.19 12.00 9.13
N ARG A 321 15.03 12.92 10.11
CA ARG A 321 15.22 12.61 11.53
C ARG A 321 14.18 11.63 12.08
N LEU A 322 12.92 11.75 11.63
CA LEU A 322 11.85 10.84 12.02
C LEU A 322 12.12 9.41 11.54
N THR A 323 12.41 9.25 10.24
CA THR A 323 12.61 7.95 9.61
C THR A 323 13.93 7.31 10.00
N ARG A 324 14.91 8.12 10.42
CA ARG A 324 16.30 7.70 10.70
C ARG A 324 17.01 7.10 9.48
N LEU A 325 16.46 7.33 8.28
CA LEU A 325 17.07 6.90 7.04
C LEU A 325 18.25 7.83 6.67
N PRO A 326 19.26 7.31 5.95
CA PRO A 326 20.28 8.14 5.33
C PRO A 326 19.66 9.27 4.50
N SER A 327 20.20 10.49 4.61
CA SER A 327 19.66 11.65 3.87
C SER A 327 19.64 11.40 2.38
N ALA A 328 20.66 10.76 1.83
CA ALA A 328 20.73 10.40 0.40
C ALA A 328 19.52 9.61 -0.10
N LEU A 329 18.90 8.73 0.72
CA LEU A 329 17.69 8.02 0.32
C LEU A 329 16.45 8.91 0.37
N VAL A 330 16.34 9.73 1.41
CA VAL A 330 15.24 10.70 1.57
C VAL A 330 15.32 11.80 0.51
N ASP A 331 16.53 12.17 0.08
CA ASP A 331 16.77 13.27 -0.81
C ASP A 331 16.40 12.95 -2.27
N LEU A 332 16.54 11.69 -2.66
CA LEU A 332 16.20 11.13 -3.97
C LEU A 332 14.75 10.67 -4.10
N SER A 333 13.93 10.90 -3.06
CA SER A 333 12.51 10.53 -3.07
C SER A 333 11.64 11.59 -3.79
N GLU A 334 10.38 11.24 -4.03
CA GLU A 334 9.39 12.11 -4.66
C GLU A 334 9.27 13.48 -3.95
N PRO A 335 8.99 14.57 -4.68
CA PRO A 335 8.73 15.87 -4.07
C PRO A 335 7.46 15.83 -3.21
N LEU A 336 7.31 16.81 -2.31
CA LEU A 336 6.14 16.90 -1.44
C LEU A 336 4.87 17.10 -2.26
N GLN A 337 3.95 16.13 -2.25
CA GLN A 337 2.64 16.28 -2.86
C GLN A 337 1.74 17.08 -1.93
N VAL A 338 1.09 18.14 -2.39
CA VAL A 338 0.07 18.87 -1.63
C VAL A 338 -1.28 18.67 -2.29
N VAL A 339 -2.26 18.17 -1.55
CA VAL A 339 -3.57 17.75 -2.05
C VAL A 339 -4.69 18.54 -1.36
N ARG A 340 -5.65 18.99 -2.16
CA ARG A 340 -6.87 19.66 -1.74
C ARG A 340 -8.08 18.82 -2.12
N TYR A 341 -8.86 18.43 -1.13
CA TYR A 341 -10.20 17.86 -1.29
C TYR A 341 -11.24 18.95 -1.02
N GLY A 342 -12.08 19.23 -2.00
CA GLY A 342 -13.29 20.02 -1.81
C GLY A 342 -14.39 19.21 -1.13
N GLN A 343 -15.54 19.84 -0.89
CA GLN A 343 -16.74 19.13 -0.44
C GLN A 343 -17.11 18.06 -1.48
N GLY A 344 -17.35 16.82 -1.01
CA GLY A 344 -17.57 15.64 -1.87
C GLY A 344 -16.30 14.99 -2.44
N GLY A 345 -15.13 15.60 -2.21
CA GLY A 345 -13.83 15.03 -2.54
C GLY A 345 -13.54 13.81 -1.67
N HIS A 346 -12.87 12.82 -2.25
CA HIS A 346 -12.56 11.53 -1.63
C HIS A 346 -11.41 10.85 -2.37
N TYR A 347 -10.86 9.80 -1.77
CA TYR A 347 -9.96 8.87 -2.43
C TYR A 347 -10.29 7.47 -1.90
N HIS A 348 -10.75 6.60 -2.79
CA HIS A 348 -11.03 5.20 -2.49
C HIS A 348 -9.78 4.46 -1.96
N ALA A 349 -10.00 3.37 -1.22
CA ALA A 349 -8.89 2.70 -0.55
C ALA A 349 -7.88 2.12 -1.55
N HIS A 350 -6.60 2.32 -1.26
CA HIS A 350 -5.49 1.93 -2.11
C HIS A 350 -4.23 1.67 -1.28
N HIS A 351 -3.27 1.00 -1.90
CA HIS A 351 -1.89 0.96 -1.45
C HIS A 351 -1.11 2.07 -2.17
N ASP A 352 -0.14 2.65 -1.47
CA ASP A 352 0.71 3.69 -2.07
C ASP A 352 1.75 3.14 -3.03
N SER A 353 2.11 1.87 -2.87
CA SER A 353 3.07 1.15 -3.71
C SER A 353 2.39 0.02 -4.49
N GLY A 354 3.04 -0.51 -5.52
CA GLY A 354 2.60 -1.75 -6.15
C GLY A 354 3.20 -3.01 -5.52
N PRO A 355 2.75 -4.20 -5.97
CA PRO A 355 3.33 -5.48 -5.59
C PRO A 355 4.79 -5.57 -6.06
N VAL A 356 5.57 -6.41 -5.37
CA VAL A 356 6.99 -6.65 -5.70
C VAL A 356 7.11 -7.99 -6.40
N TYR A 357 7.43 -7.96 -7.69
CA TYR A 357 7.86 -9.13 -8.45
C TYR A 357 9.32 -8.96 -8.90
N PRO A 358 10.07 -10.03 -9.18
CA PRO A 358 11.46 -9.94 -9.64
C PRO A 358 11.66 -9.03 -10.87
N GLU A 359 10.66 -9.00 -11.75
CA GLU A 359 10.61 -8.19 -12.96
C GLU A 359 10.09 -6.76 -12.75
N THR A 360 9.66 -6.42 -11.54
CA THR A 360 9.11 -5.09 -11.23
C THR A 360 10.22 -4.04 -11.22
N VAL A 361 9.97 -2.92 -11.87
CA VAL A 361 10.87 -1.76 -11.89
C VAL A 361 10.22 -0.58 -11.18
N CYS A 362 10.96 0.03 -10.26
CA CYS A 362 10.51 1.21 -9.56
C CYS A 362 10.69 2.45 -10.44
N THR A 363 9.66 3.30 -10.55
CA THR A 363 9.71 4.53 -11.34
C THR A 363 10.91 5.41 -10.99
N HIS A 364 11.24 5.54 -9.70
CA HIS A 364 12.33 6.42 -9.25
C HIS A 364 13.73 5.90 -9.59
N THR A 365 13.90 4.58 -9.76
CA THR A 365 15.18 3.95 -10.14
C THR A 365 15.22 3.49 -11.59
N ARG A 366 14.22 3.86 -12.42
CA ARG A 366 14.12 3.42 -13.82
C ARG A 366 15.41 3.64 -14.61
N LEU A 367 16.14 4.73 -14.36
CA LEU A 367 17.44 5.02 -14.99
C LEU A 367 18.53 3.99 -14.69
N ALA A 368 18.44 3.29 -13.56
CA ALA A 368 19.36 2.22 -13.17
C ALA A 368 18.90 0.84 -13.62
N ALA A 369 17.70 0.72 -14.20
CA ALA A 369 17.18 -0.53 -14.73
C ALA A 369 17.80 -0.83 -16.11
N ASN A 370 18.25 -2.07 -16.32
CA ASN A 370 18.86 -2.53 -17.57
C ASN A 370 17.83 -2.85 -18.68
N ALA A 371 16.53 -2.77 -18.39
CA ALA A 371 15.46 -3.17 -19.31
C ALA A 371 14.26 -2.23 -19.22
N SER A 372 13.66 -1.92 -20.37
CA SER A 372 12.30 -1.37 -20.46
C SER A 372 11.31 -2.47 -20.12
N THR A 373 10.90 -2.57 -18.86
CA THR A 373 9.88 -3.52 -18.42
C THR A 373 8.50 -2.88 -18.49
N PRO A 374 7.45 -3.60 -18.91
CA PRO A 374 6.08 -3.11 -18.81
C PRO A 374 5.60 -3.01 -17.34
N PHE A 375 6.31 -3.63 -16.39
CA PHE A 375 5.96 -3.70 -14.98
C PHE A 375 6.58 -2.56 -14.16
N GLU A 376 6.28 -1.32 -14.54
CA GLU A 376 6.68 -0.15 -13.76
C GLU A 376 5.72 0.10 -12.60
N THR A 377 6.26 0.40 -11.41
CA THR A 377 5.45 0.72 -10.24
C THR A 377 6.09 1.77 -9.32
N SER A 378 5.26 2.36 -8.46
CA SER A 378 5.74 3.20 -7.35
C SER A 378 6.26 2.32 -6.22
N CYS A 379 7.50 2.54 -5.80
CA CYS A 379 8.14 1.82 -4.69
C CYS A 379 8.33 2.74 -3.49
N ARG A 380 7.24 3.03 -2.78
CA ARG A 380 7.23 3.96 -1.64
C ARG A 380 7.35 3.16 -0.35
N TYR A 381 8.54 3.13 0.25
CA TYR A 381 8.80 2.40 1.48
C TYR A 381 7.97 2.91 2.66
N ILE A 382 7.87 4.23 2.76
CA ILE A 382 7.21 4.97 3.84
C ILE A 382 6.29 6.01 3.24
N THR A 383 5.16 6.23 3.90
CA THR A 383 4.32 7.41 3.68
C THR A 383 4.25 8.26 4.95
N VAL A 384 4.54 9.56 4.79
CA VAL A 384 4.29 10.58 5.82
C VAL A 384 3.18 11.50 5.32
N LEU A 385 2.01 11.44 5.94
CA LEU A 385 0.86 12.29 5.64
C LEU A 385 0.75 13.41 6.67
N PHE A 386 0.68 14.65 6.21
CA PHE A 386 0.49 15.84 7.03
C PHE A 386 -0.91 16.41 6.85
N TYR A 387 -1.62 16.69 7.94
CA TYR A 387 -2.86 17.46 7.89
C TYR A 387 -2.54 18.96 7.96
N LEU A 388 -2.82 19.69 6.88
CA LEU A 388 -2.50 21.12 6.77
C LEU A 388 -3.62 22.02 7.31
N ASN A 389 -4.81 21.45 7.53
CA ASN A 389 -5.91 22.09 8.25
C ASN A 389 -6.75 21.05 8.98
N SER A 390 -7.54 21.53 9.94
CA SER A 390 -8.61 20.73 10.55
C SER A 390 -9.84 20.79 9.67
N VAL A 391 -10.50 19.65 9.45
CA VAL A 391 -11.72 19.55 8.64
C VAL A 391 -12.93 19.63 9.55
N GLU A 392 -13.99 20.30 9.09
CA GLU A 392 -15.21 20.47 9.86
C GLU A 392 -15.96 19.15 10.05
N GLU A 393 -16.26 18.45 8.95
CA GLU A 393 -16.92 17.13 8.96
C GLU A 393 -16.43 16.25 7.80
N GLY A 394 -16.25 14.96 8.10
CA GLY A 394 -15.68 13.97 7.18
C GLY A 394 -14.18 14.17 6.95
N GLY A 395 -13.68 13.62 5.84
CA GLY A 395 -12.28 13.79 5.44
C GLY A 395 -11.27 13.00 6.29
N GLU A 396 -11.70 12.00 7.05
CA GLU A 396 -10.81 11.08 7.76
C GLU A 396 -9.87 10.35 6.78
N THR A 397 -8.75 9.88 7.30
CA THR A 397 -7.93 8.87 6.62
C THR A 397 -8.28 7.51 7.22
N ALA A 398 -8.91 6.65 6.42
CA ALA A 398 -9.38 5.35 6.85
C ALA A 398 -8.38 4.26 6.48
N PHE A 399 -8.18 3.32 7.40
CA PHE A 399 -7.45 2.07 7.19
C PHE A 399 -8.46 0.93 7.40
N PRO A 400 -9.08 0.41 6.33
CA PRO A 400 -10.21 -0.52 6.44
C PRO A 400 -9.89 -1.78 7.23
N VAL A 401 -8.68 -2.29 7.07
CA VAL A 401 -8.23 -3.58 7.63
C VAL A 401 -7.19 -3.45 8.73
N ALA A 402 -7.03 -2.27 9.33
CA ALA A 402 -6.05 -2.07 10.41
C ALA A 402 -6.22 -3.08 11.56
N ASP A 403 -5.12 -3.69 11.98
CA ASP A 403 -4.97 -4.74 12.98
C ASP A 403 -5.94 -5.93 12.84
N ASN A 404 -6.49 -6.12 11.63
CA ASN A 404 -7.37 -7.26 11.40
C ASN A 404 -6.62 -8.58 11.61
N ARG A 405 -7.31 -9.63 12.07
CA ARG A 405 -6.64 -10.90 12.40
C ARG A 405 -5.99 -11.54 11.17
N THR A 406 -6.76 -11.60 10.09
CA THR A 406 -6.36 -12.10 8.77
C THR A 406 -6.62 -11.03 7.73
N TYR A 407 -5.90 -11.11 6.62
CA TYR A 407 -6.19 -10.38 5.40
C TYR A 407 -6.72 -11.38 4.38
N GLU A 408 -7.92 -11.14 3.88
CA GLU A 408 -8.54 -11.94 2.84
C GLU A 408 -9.20 -10.96 1.88
N GLU A 409 -8.73 -10.93 0.64
CA GLU A 409 -9.18 -9.96 -0.38
C GLU A 409 -10.69 -10.11 -0.67
N VAL A 410 -11.17 -11.35 -0.71
CA VAL A 410 -12.61 -11.68 -0.81
C VAL A 410 -13.44 -11.15 0.37
N SER A 411 -12.81 -10.80 1.49
CA SER A 411 -13.48 -10.20 2.63
C SER A 411 -13.57 -8.68 2.56
N LEU A 412 -12.86 -8.04 1.63
CA LEU A 412 -12.96 -6.60 1.37
C LEU A 412 -14.29 -6.23 0.70
N ILE A 413 -14.85 -7.14 -0.10
CA ILE A 413 -16.12 -6.98 -0.79
C ILE A 413 -17.05 -8.11 -0.35
N GLN A 414 -18.00 -7.85 0.55
CA GLN A 414 -18.96 -8.85 1.01
C GLN A 414 -20.35 -8.27 1.17
N ASN A 415 -21.39 -9.03 0.82
CA ASN A 415 -22.80 -8.65 1.03
C ASN A 415 -23.16 -7.25 0.49
N ASN A 416 -22.67 -6.91 -0.71
CA ASN A 416 -22.79 -5.58 -1.34
C ASN A 416 -22.13 -4.43 -0.55
N VAL A 417 -21.21 -4.75 0.36
CA VAL A 417 -20.37 -3.79 1.07
C VAL A 417 -18.96 -3.90 0.53
N ASP A 418 -18.52 -2.85 -0.17
CA ASP A 418 -17.13 -2.68 -0.58
C ASP A 418 -16.42 -1.80 0.46
N LEU A 419 -15.52 -2.39 1.26
CA LEU A 419 -14.76 -1.68 2.29
C LEU A 419 -13.73 -0.70 1.69
N MET A 420 -13.43 -0.80 0.39
CA MET A 420 -12.59 0.15 -0.32
C MET A 420 -13.38 1.40 -0.77
N ASP A 421 -14.73 1.35 -0.73
CA ASP A 421 -15.60 2.50 -0.94
C ASP A 421 -15.56 3.47 0.26
N THR A 422 -14.64 4.43 0.23
CA THR A 422 -14.48 5.44 1.29
C THR A 422 -15.56 6.52 1.27
N ARG A 423 -16.45 6.54 0.27
CA ARG A 423 -17.61 7.44 0.25
C ARG A 423 -18.77 6.86 1.07
N LYS A 424 -19.01 5.56 0.94
CA LYS A 424 -20.16 4.87 1.55
C LYS A 424 -19.81 4.14 2.85
N ASN A 425 -18.61 3.55 2.95
CA ASN A 425 -18.26 2.56 3.97
C ASN A 425 -17.08 2.97 4.86
N CYS A 426 -16.71 4.25 4.87
CA CYS A 426 -15.64 4.76 5.74
C CYS A 426 -15.89 4.45 7.23
N ASP A 427 -17.15 4.51 7.67
CA ASP A 427 -17.60 4.19 9.03
C ASP A 427 -17.35 2.73 9.44
N LYS A 428 -17.23 1.83 8.46
CA LYS A 428 -16.93 0.41 8.66
C LYS A 428 -15.44 0.08 8.72
N SER A 429 -14.57 1.05 8.41
CA SER A 429 -13.13 0.85 8.54
C SER A 429 -12.71 0.58 9.99
N ASN A 430 -11.76 -0.33 10.19
CA ASN A 430 -11.25 -0.67 11.52
C ASN A 430 -10.61 0.52 12.24
N LEU A 431 -9.89 1.36 11.49
CA LEU A 431 -9.24 2.55 12.02
C LEU A 431 -9.50 3.77 11.12
N ARG A 432 -9.77 4.91 11.75
CA ARG A 432 -9.94 6.20 11.09
C ARG A 432 -9.14 7.25 11.84
N VAL A 433 -8.31 8.00 11.14
CA VAL A 433 -7.56 9.13 11.70
C VAL A 433 -8.25 10.43 11.29
N LYS A 434 -8.65 11.22 12.29
CA LYS A 434 -9.30 12.51 12.07
C LYS A 434 -8.27 13.56 11.64
N PRO A 435 -8.53 14.38 10.61
CA PRO A 435 -7.64 15.45 10.20
C PRO A 435 -7.62 16.57 11.26
N VAL A 436 -6.46 16.72 11.92
CA VAL A 436 -6.18 17.80 12.87
C VAL A 436 -4.95 18.55 12.37
N LYS A 437 -5.08 19.87 12.19
CA LYS A 437 -4.02 20.73 11.67
C LYS A 437 -2.70 20.50 12.41
N GLY A 438 -1.63 20.32 11.66
CA GLY A 438 -0.27 20.14 12.17
C GLY A 438 0.08 18.70 12.57
N THR A 439 -0.89 17.80 12.64
CA THR A 439 -0.64 16.37 12.92
C THR A 439 -0.05 15.67 11.70
N ALA A 440 0.97 14.85 11.93
CA ALA A 440 1.51 13.91 10.96
C ALA A 440 1.04 12.48 11.28
N VAL A 441 0.75 11.71 10.23
CA VAL A 441 0.47 10.28 10.27
C VAL A 441 1.53 9.59 9.42
N PHE A 442 2.14 8.54 9.94
CA PHE A 442 3.30 7.91 9.34
C PHE A 442 3.15 6.39 9.38
N TRP A 443 3.36 5.72 8.26
CA TRP A 443 3.35 4.26 8.19
C TRP A 443 4.33 3.72 7.15
N TYR A 444 4.59 2.41 7.26
CA TYR A 444 5.37 1.65 6.30
C TYR A 444 4.44 0.92 5.33
N ASN A 445 4.72 0.98 4.03
CA ASN A 445 3.93 0.30 2.99
C ASN A 445 4.44 -1.11 2.67
N TYR A 446 5.61 -1.48 3.19
CA TYR A 446 6.22 -2.79 3.02
C TYR A 446 6.57 -3.41 4.37
N LEU A 447 6.58 -4.73 4.42
CA LEU A 447 7.17 -5.53 5.49
C LEU A 447 8.70 -5.47 5.42
N SER A 448 9.37 -6.01 6.43
CA SER A 448 10.82 -6.22 6.38
C SER A 448 11.12 -7.59 5.77
N ASP A 449 12.18 -7.66 4.97
CA ASP A 449 12.73 -8.94 4.45
C ASP A 449 13.43 -9.79 5.53
N GLY A 450 13.49 -9.32 6.78
CA GLY A 450 14.21 -9.98 7.88
C GLY A 450 15.73 -9.82 7.85
N GLN A 451 16.29 -9.24 6.79
CA GLN A 451 17.71 -8.95 6.61
C GLN A 451 18.00 -7.45 6.63
N GLY A 452 16.99 -6.62 6.86
CA GLY A 452 17.14 -5.17 7.00
C GLY A 452 16.87 -4.32 5.77
N TRP A 453 16.10 -4.84 4.83
CA TRP A 453 15.67 -4.13 3.63
C TRP A 453 14.16 -4.26 3.44
N VAL A 454 13.69 -3.79 2.31
CA VAL A 454 12.29 -3.83 1.89
C VAL A 454 11.91 -5.29 1.59
N GLY A 455 10.85 -5.78 2.22
CA GLY A 455 10.24 -7.08 1.94
C GLY A 455 9.00 -6.95 1.05
N GLU A 456 8.04 -7.84 1.27
CA GLU A 456 6.75 -7.83 0.54
C GLU A 456 5.91 -6.60 0.91
N GLN A 457 4.97 -6.24 0.03
CA GLN A 457 4.00 -5.19 0.31
C GLN A 457 3.17 -5.53 1.55
N ASP A 458 2.99 -4.57 2.46
CA ASP A 458 2.13 -4.75 3.62
C ASP A 458 0.67 -4.53 3.19
N GLU A 459 -0.07 -5.62 2.99
CA GLU A 459 -1.48 -5.60 2.56
C GLU A 459 -2.37 -4.77 3.51
N TYR A 460 -2.00 -4.69 4.80
CA TYR A 460 -2.75 -3.94 5.80
C TYR A 460 -2.57 -2.42 5.64
N SER A 461 -1.59 -1.98 4.84
CA SER A 461 -1.40 -0.55 4.51
C SER A 461 -2.47 0.02 3.56
N LEU A 462 -3.46 -0.80 3.19
CA LEU A 462 -4.66 -0.36 2.48
C LEU A 462 -5.31 0.80 3.24
N HIS A 463 -5.38 1.97 2.59
CA HIS A 463 -5.90 3.18 3.20
C HIS A 463 -6.58 4.07 2.18
N GLY A 464 -7.42 5.00 2.63
CA GLY A 464 -8.08 5.95 1.73
C GLY A 464 -8.54 7.22 2.43
N GLY A 465 -8.89 8.22 1.62
CA GLY A 465 -9.44 9.49 2.08
C GLY A 465 -10.96 9.47 2.06
N CYS A 466 -11.58 9.49 3.24
CA CYS A 466 -13.03 9.53 3.35
C CYS A 466 -13.62 10.80 2.76
N VAL A 467 -14.89 10.72 2.34
CA VAL A 467 -15.59 11.85 1.75
C VAL A 467 -15.60 13.06 2.69
N VAL A 468 -15.26 14.23 2.17
CA VAL A 468 -15.40 15.50 2.91
C VAL A 468 -16.85 15.94 2.81
N THR A 469 -17.59 15.90 3.93
CA THR A 469 -19.01 16.29 3.95
C THR A 469 -19.20 17.79 4.16
N ARG A 470 -18.32 18.44 4.95
CA ARG A 470 -18.32 19.89 5.15
C ARG A 470 -16.91 20.48 5.22
N GLY A 471 -16.73 21.64 4.58
CA GLY A 471 -15.46 22.35 4.52
C GLY A 471 -14.53 21.83 3.42
N THR A 472 -13.23 21.97 3.62
CA THR A 472 -12.18 21.51 2.69
C THR A 472 -11.06 20.82 3.47
N LYS A 473 -10.48 19.76 2.91
CA LYS A 473 -9.31 19.07 3.47
C LYS A 473 -8.07 19.40 2.66
N TRP A 474 -7.04 19.90 3.34
CA TRP A 474 -5.70 20.06 2.80
C TRP A 474 -4.75 19.10 3.50
N VAL A 475 -4.03 18.32 2.70
CA VAL A 475 -2.98 17.42 3.18
C VAL A 475 -1.72 17.58 2.35
N ALA A 476 -0.60 17.15 2.90
CA ALA A 476 0.60 16.93 2.13
C ALA A 476 1.16 15.52 2.39
N ASN A 477 1.72 14.91 1.36
CA ASN A 477 2.23 13.55 1.37
C ASN A 477 3.72 13.65 1.07
N ASN A 478 4.55 13.08 1.94
CA ASN A 478 5.95 12.84 1.66
C ASN A 478 6.19 11.33 1.59
N TRP A 479 6.49 10.85 0.40
CA TRP A 479 6.79 9.44 0.16
C TRP A 479 8.29 9.25 0.16
N ILE A 480 8.76 8.20 0.83
CA ILE A 480 10.19 7.83 0.79
C ILE A 480 10.34 6.63 -0.13
N ASN A 481 11.06 6.81 -1.24
CA ASN A 481 11.21 5.79 -2.26
C ASN A 481 12.44 4.93 -1.98
N ILE A 482 12.25 3.61 -1.96
CA ILE A 482 13.34 2.64 -1.83
C ILE A 482 13.01 1.47 -2.74
N ASP A 483 13.93 1.14 -3.63
CA ASP A 483 13.80 -0.03 -4.49
C ASP A 483 13.94 -1.32 -3.67
N PRO A 484 13.00 -2.28 -3.79
CA PRO A 484 13.14 -3.61 -3.21
C PRO A 484 14.41 -4.33 -3.68
N ASP A 485 14.87 -4.07 -4.90
CA ASP A 485 16.16 -4.53 -5.41
C ASP A 485 17.30 -3.62 -4.90
N TYR A 486 18.03 -4.11 -3.91
CA TYR A 486 19.18 -3.41 -3.34
C TYR A 486 20.24 -3.02 -4.38
N GLN A 487 20.53 -3.90 -5.35
CA GLN A 487 21.56 -3.64 -6.37
C GLN A 487 21.15 -2.46 -7.25
N ARG A 488 19.86 -2.41 -7.60
CA ARG A 488 19.29 -1.32 -8.39
C ARG A 488 19.28 -0.01 -7.62
N GLN A 489 18.90 -0.03 -6.34
CA GLN A 489 18.96 1.14 -5.47
C GLN A 489 20.40 1.67 -5.37
N ALA A 490 21.38 0.81 -5.08
CA ALA A 490 22.77 1.20 -4.92
C ALA A 490 23.34 1.80 -6.22
N ARG A 491 23.06 1.16 -7.36
CA ARG A 491 23.46 1.68 -8.67
C ARG A 491 22.83 3.04 -8.97
N TYR A 492 21.54 3.21 -8.69
CA TYR A 492 20.85 4.48 -8.89
C TYR A 492 21.48 5.60 -8.05
N GLN A 493 21.77 5.33 -6.77
CA GLN A 493 22.42 6.31 -5.90
C GLN A 493 23.80 6.72 -6.43
N GLN A 494 24.61 5.76 -6.92
CA GLN A 494 25.90 6.06 -7.50
C GLN A 494 25.76 6.93 -8.77
N LEU A 495 24.84 6.58 -9.67
CA LEU A 495 24.61 7.33 -10.91
C LEU A 495 24.23 8.80 -10.63
N VAL A 496 23.31 9.04 -9.69
CA VAL A 496 22.91 10.41 -9.35
C VAL A 496 24.05 11.18 -8.68
N SER A 497 24.82 10.53 -7.80
CA SER A 497 25.96 11.18 -7.13
C SER A 497 27.09 11.59 -8.10
N LEU A 498 27.31 10.81 -9.17
CA LEU A 498 28.31 11.13 -10.20
C LEU A 498 27.87 12.35 -11.02
N GLN A 499 26.59 12.44 -11.36
CA GLN A 499 26.03 13.58 -12.09
C GLN A 499 26.10 14.90 -11.30
N GLU A 500 25.96 14.85 -9.98
CA GLU A 500 26.15 16.02 -9.12
C GLU A 500 27.61 16.49 -9.07
N GLY A 501 28.57 15.56 -9.23
CA GLY A 501 30.00 15.87 -9.30
C GLY A 501 30.41 16.51 -10.62
N GLU A 502 29.93 15.99 -11.74
CA GLU A 502 30.26 16.52 -13.08
C GLU A 502 29.64 17.92 -13.32
N GLY A 503 28.45 18.19 -12.77
CA GLY A 503 27.82 19.53 -12.86
C GLY A 503 28.45 20.60 -11.98
N ALA A 504 29.35 20.24 -11.06
CA ALA A 504 30.07 21.18 -10.20
C ALA A 504 31.43 21.62 -10.78
N GLU A 505 31.98 20.89 -11.75
CA GLU A 505 33.26 21.23 -12.39
C GLU A 505 33.14 22.27 -13.52
N ASP A 506 31.94 22.48 -14.08
CA ASP A 506 31.68 23.50 -15.11
C ASP A 506 31.39 24.91 -14.53
N GLY A 507 31.51 25.10 -13.21
CA GLY A 507 31.15 26.34 -12.50
C GLY A 507 32.32 27.19 -11.99
N ASP A 508 33.55 26.67 -12.01
CA ASP A 508 34.74 27.36 -11.51
C ASP A 508 35.80 27.47 -12.61
N GLU A 509 35.60 28.38 -13.57
CA GLU A 509 36.74 28.96 -14.30
C GLU A 509 37.40 30.02 -13.39
N PRO A 510 38.67 29.86 -13.00
CA PRO A 510 39.38 30.88 -12.25
C PRO A 510 39.72 32.06 -13.17
N ASP A 511 39.30 33.27 -12.77
CA ASP A 511 39.75 34.55 -13.35
C ASP A 511 41.29 34.58 -13.41
N GLU A 512 41.87 34.43 -14.61
CA GLU A 512 43.28 34.67 -14.84
C GLU A 512 43.55 36.18 -14.81
N ASP A 513 44.36 36.60 -13.83
CA ASP A 513 45.00 37.91 -13.72
C ASP A 513 45.72 38.30 -15.03
N GLY A 514 45.12 39.21 -15.79
CA GLY A 514 45.79 39.96 -16.87
C GLY A 514 46.42 41.27 -16.35
N PRO A 515 47.63 41.65 -16.79
CA PRO A 515 48.34 42.83 -16.26
C PRO A 515 47.69 44.15 -16.69
N PRO A 516 47.92 45.26 -15.94
CA PRO A 516 47.15 46.49 -16.13
C PRO A 516 47.59 47.20 -17.41
N SER A 517 46.68 47.27 -18.39
CA SER A 517 46.82 48.13 -19.55
C SER A 517 46.05 49.43 -19.34
N GLN A 518 46.63 50.50 -19.87
CA GLN A 518 46.39 51.88 -19.49
C GLN A 518 45.01 52.39 -19.90
N VAL A 519 44.50 53.28 -19.05
CA VAL A 519 43.37 54.17 -19.30
C VAL A 519 43.59 54.94 -20.61
N THR A 520 42.67 54.79 -21.56
CA THR A 520 42.31 55.86 -22.50
C THR A 520 40.81 55.88 -22.75
N ASP A 521 40.27 57.05 -22.43
CA ASP A 521 38.95 57.61 -22.65
C ASP A 521 38.47 57.48 -24.12
N ALA A 522 37.19 57.16 -24.34
CA ALA A 522 36.31 57.84 -25.30
C ALA A 522 34.99 57.08 -25.53
N HIS A 523 33.91 57.78 -25.22
CA HIS A 523 32.55 57.63 -25.76
C HIS A 523 32.50 57.32 -27.27
N GLN A 524 31.47 56.58 -27.72
CA GLN A 524 30.32 57.12 -28.48
C GLN A 524 29.64 56.07 -29.40
N GLU A 525 28.33 55.90 -29.19
CA GLU A 525 27.22 55.56 -30.13
C GLU A 525 27.44 54.52 -31.25
N LEU A 526 26.70 53.40 -31.19
CA LEU A 526 25.45 53.15 -31.95
C LEU A 526 24.80 51.82 -31.59
#